data_AF-A0A3D2C456-F1
#
_entry.id   AF-A0A3D2C456-F1
#
_cell.length_a   1.000
_cell.length_b   1.000
_cell.length_c   1.000
_cell.angle_alpha   90.00
_cell.angle_beta   90.00
_cell.angle_gamma   90.00
#
_symmetry.space_group_name_H-M   'P 1'
#
loop_
_entity.id
_entity.type
_entity.pdbx_description
1 polymer ?
#
loop_
_entity_poly.entity_id
_entity_poly.type
_entity_poly.pdbx_seq_one_letter_code
_entity_poly.pdbx_strand_id
1 'polypeptide(L)'
;HRRTGAGGFMSSAPRRATTDEIVDALRRRAADRFGPLSEAHLRELLANCVYLERKRFSALKPPVPELDAAERAAVEAAARALRGTRSEVEDALFSLVQRYAAEVHNEFSDRTYRFATRLLPGMLTRLLTATGPRELLGGDFDPASHLVVQGPLDRIRTLSENHTLVLAPTHLSNLDSPLLGYGIYQAGLPPFIYGAGLNLFTSPAMAFFMSRLGAYTVDRRKKHALYKSVLKDYSVEAIGR
;
A
#
# COMPACT_ATOMS: atom_id res chain seq x y z
N HIS A 1 22.18 -19.12 29.06
CA HIS A 1 22.51 -18.77 27.67
C HIS A 1 21.86 -19.75 26.69
N ARG A 2 20.74 -19.40 26.06
CA ARG A 2 20.28 -20.04 24.83
C ARG A 2 20.26 -18.97 23.74
N ARG A 3 21.22 -19.05 22.82
CA ARG A 3 21.17 -18.33 21.55
C ARG A 3 20.06 -18.97 20.73
N THR A 4 18.89 -18.34 20.65
CA THR A 4 17.89 -18.66 19.64
C THR A 4 18.36 -18.03 18.33
N GLY A 5 18.80 -18.87 17.40
CA GLY A 5 19.17 -18.47 16.05
C GLY A 5 17.94 -17.98 15.29
N ALA A 6 17.67 -16.68 15.34
CA ALA A 6 16.79 -15.99 14.40
C ALA A 6 17.55 -15.73 13.10
N GLY A 7 17.84 -16.80 12.35
CA GLY A 7 18.67 -16.71 11.16
C GLY A 7 18.45 -17.91 10.25
N GLY A 8 17.26 -18.05 9.67
CA GLY A 8 17.07 -19.08 8.67
C GLY A 8 15.63 -19.46 8.32
N PHE A 9 14.69 -18.51 8.19
CA PHE A 9 13.33 -18.84 7.72
C PHE A 9 12.72 -17.74 6.83
N MET A 10 13.49 -17.18 5.90
CA MET A 10 12.96 -16.30 4.84
C MET A 10 12.89 -16.99 3.46
N SER A 11 12.92 -18.33 3.40
CA SER A 11 13.08 -19.05 2.12
C SER A 11 11.77 -19.43 1.40
N SER A 12 10.59 -19.10 1.93
CA SER A 12 9.30 -19.53 1.35
C SER A 12 8.26 -18.43 1.21
N ALA A 13 8.66 -17.15 1.22
CA ALA A 13 7.71 -16.10 0.87
C ALA A 13 7.33 -16.26 -0.62
N PRO A 14 6.03 -16.35 -0.97
CA PRO A 14 5.60 -16.48 -2.34
C PRO A 14 6.16 -15.32 -3.19
N ARG A 15 6.44 -15.61 -4.47
CA ARG A 15 6.98 -14.62 -5.41
C ARG A 15 6.00 -13.44 -5.47
N ARG A 16 6.51 -12.26 -5.12
CA ARG A 16 5.72 -11.03 -5.13
C ARG A 16 5.55 -10.53 -6.56
N ALA A 17 4.37 -10.00 -6.85
CA ALA A 17 4.06 -9.42 -8.15
C ALA A 17 4.98 -8.24 -8.46
N THR A 18 5.39 -8.11 -9.72
CA THR A 18 6.02 -6.87 -10.20
C THR A 18 4.95 -5.82 -10.51
N THR A 19 5.36 -4.56 -10.66
CA THR A 19 4.46 -3.49 -11.10
C THR A 19 3.78 -3.83 -12.43
N ASP A 20 4.54 -4.33 -13.40
CA ASP A 20 4.02 -4.69 -14.71
C ASP A 20 2.98 -5.82 -14.63
N GLU A 21 3.23 -6.84 -13.81
CA GLU A 21 2.27 -7.94 -13.62
C GLU A 21 0.95 -7.49 -13.00
N ILE A 22 1.01 -6.53 -12.07
CA ILE A 22 -0.18 -5.93 -11.47
C ILE A 22 -0.91 -5.06 -12.48
N VAL A 23 -0.19 -4.21 -13.21
CA VAL A 23 -0.75 -3.35 -14.26
C VAL A 23 -1.48 -4.19 -15.30
N ASP A 24 -0.87 -5.28 -15.77
CA ASP A 24 -1.47 -6.19 -16.74
C ASP A 24 -2.69 -6.94 -16.19
N ALA A 25 -2.65 -7.37 -14.92
CA ALA A 25 -3.80 -8.00 -14.28
C ALA A 25 -4.99 -7.04 -14.14
N LEU A 26 -4.73 -5.81 -13.70
CA LEU A 26 -5.75 -4.77 -13.54
C LEU A 26 -6.30 -4.30 -14.90
N ARG A 27 -5.45 -4.21 -15.92
CA ARG A 27 -5.88 -3.90 -17.29
C ARG A 27 -6.79 -4.97 -17.86
N ARG A 28 -6.48 -6.26 -17.64
CA ARG A 28 -7.36 -7.38 -18.05
C ARG A 28 -8.72 -7.30 -17.35
N ARG A 29 -8.74 -7.11 -16.03
CA ARG A 29 -10.00 -6.93 -15.27
C ARG A 29 -10.80 -5.72 -15.73
N ALA A 30 -10.12 -4.62 -16.06
CA ALA A 30 -10.75 -3.44 -16.64
C ALA A 30 -11.35 -3.74 -18.02
N ALA A 31 -10.68 -4.53 -18.86
CA ALA A 31 -11.21 -4.93 -20.17
C ALA A 31 -12.48 -5.77 -20.03
N ASP A 32 -12.49 -6.75 -19.12
CA ASP A 32 -13.68 -7.56 -18.81
C ASP A 32 -14.84 -6.70 -18.30
N ARG A 33 -14.54 -5.65 -17.54
CA ARG A 33 -15.52 -4.68 -17.04
C ARG A 33 -16.05 -3.77 -18.14
N PHE A 34 -15.19 -3.27 -19.02
CA PHE A 34 -15.53 -2.25 -20.01
C PHE A 34 -16.18 -2.84 -21.26
N GLY A 35 -15.78 -4.05 -21.68
CA GLY A 35 -16.32 -4.74 -22.85
C GLY A 35 -17.85 -4.76 -22.95
N PRO A 36 -18.60 -5.15 -21.89
CA PRO A 36 -20.06 -5.21 -21.95
C PRO A 36 -20.75 -3.84 -21.80
N LEU A 37 -20.02 -2.75 -21.50
CA LEU A 37 -20.63 -1.44 -21.29
C LEU A 37 -21.02 -0.81 -22.63
N SER A 38 -22.13 -0.07 -22.61
CA SER A 38 -22.50 0.82 -23.71
C SER A 38 -21.55 2.00 -23.77
N GLU A 39 -21.45 2.64 -24.94
CA GLU A 39 -20.66 3.86 -25.11
C GLU A 39 -21.08 4.96 -24.12
N ALA A 40 -22.39 5.10 -23.86
CA ALA A 40 -22.91 6.05 -22.89
C ALA A 40 -22.36 5.81 -21.47
N HIS A 41 -22.32 4.55 -21.01
CA HIS A 41 -21.79 4.21 -19.70
C HIS A 41 -20.25 4.41 -19.61
N LEU A 42 -19.51 4.12 -20.68
CA LEU A 42 -18.07 4.39 -20.73
C LEU A 42 -17.78 5.89 -20.65
N ARG A 43 -18.53 6.70 -21.40
CA ARG A 43 -18.45 8.16 -21.34
C ARG A 43 -18.83 8.69 -19.96
N GLU A 44 -19.87 8.16 -19.34
CA GLU A 44 -20.29 8.54 -17.98
C GLU A 44 -19.17 8.26 -16.97
N LEU A 45 -18.57 7.06 -17.03
CA LEU A 45 -17.45 6.69 -16.16
C LEU A 45 -16.26 7.62 -16.33
N LEU A 46 -15.89 7.94 -17.57
CA LEU A 46 -14.79 8.85 -17.87
C LEU A 46 -15.13 10.30 -17.46
N ALA A 47 -16.36 10.75 -17.69
CA ALA A 47 -16.82 12.09 -17.30
C ALA A 47 -16.84 12.25 -15.77
N ASN A 48 -17.26 11.23 -15.03
CA ASN A 48 -17.20 11.20 -13.57
C ASN A 48 -15.76 11.37 -13.07
N CYS A 49 -14.82 10.66 -13.68
CA CYS A 49 -13.39 10.79 -13.41
C CYS A 49 -12.89 12.22 -13.64
N VAL A 50 -13.09 12.73 -14.86
CA VAL A 50 -12.64 14.07 -15.26
C VAL A 50 -13.23 15.16 -14.37
N TYR A 51 -14.52 15.09 -14.06
CA TYR A 51 -15.20 16.09 -13.24
C TYR A 51 -14.62 16.16 -11.82
N LEU A 52 -14.50 15.01 -11.14
CA LEU A 52 -14.04 14.97 -9.76
C LEU A 52 -12.55 15.31 -9.65
N GLU A 53 -11.73 14.91 -10.61
CA GLU A 53 -10.31 15.25 -10.64
C GLU A 53 -10.07 16.73 -10.94
N ARG A 54 -10.79 17.34 -11.89
CA ARG A 54 -10.73 18.79 -12.10
C ARG A 54 -11.12 19.57 -10.86
N LYS A 55 -12.18 19.14 -10.15
CA LYS A 55 -12.58 19.72 -8.87
C LYS A 55 -11.46 19.58 -7.83
N ARG A 56 -10.81 18.41 -7.75
CA ARG A 56 -9.64 18.19 -6.87
C ARG A 56 -8.49 19.15 -7.20
N PHE A 57 -8.11 19.25 -8.47
CA PHE A 57 -7.02 20.13 -8.91
C PHE A 57 -7.32 21.61 -8.66
N SER A 58 -8.58 22.05 -8.83
CA SER A 58 -8.96 23.44 -8.53
C SER A 58 -8.82 23.82 -7.05
N ALA A 59 -8.80 22.84 -6.15
CA ALA A 59 -8.63 23.06 -4.72
C ALA A 59 -7.15 23.05 -4.28
N LEU A 60 -6.20 22.76 -5.18
CA LEU A 60 -4.78 22.73 -4.85
C LEU A 60 -4.20 24.15 -4.79
N LYS A 61 -3.37 24.40 -3.77
CA LYS A 61 -2.62 25.65 -3.62
C LYS A 61 -1.24 25.52 -4.27
N PRO A 62 -0.74 26.55 -4.98
CA PRO A 62 0.64 26.55 -5.48
C PRO A 62 1.68 26.53 -4.34
N PRO A 63 2.86 25.92 -4.55
CA PRO A 63 3.26 25.17 -5.75
C PRO A 63 2.57 23.80 -5.82
N VAL A 64 2.10 23.43 -7.02
CA VAL A 64 1.46 22.13 -7.26
C VAL A 64 2.56 21.06 -7.33
N PRO A 65 2.45 19.95 -6.57
CA PRO A 65 3.40 18.84 -6.68
C PRO A 65 3.52 18.29 -8.10
N GLU A 66 4.72 17.86 -8.51
CA GLU A 66 4.98 17.33 -9.86
C GLU A 66 4.08 16.14 -10.23
N LEU A 67 3.85 15.24 -9.27
CA LEU A 67 2.93 14.11 -9.44
C LEU A 67 1.50 14.58 -9.78
N ASP A 68 1.00 15.59 -9.07
CA ASP A 68 -0.32 16.17 -9.31
C ASP A 68 -0.36 16.91 -10.68
N ALA A 69 0.77 17.47 -11.14
CA ALA A 69 0.88 18.11 -12.46
C ALA A 69 0.84 17.10 -13.62
N ALA A 70 1.59 16.00 -13.51
CA ALA A 70 1.58 14.92 -14.49
C ALA A 70 0.20 14.23 -14.55
N GLU A 71 -0.45 14.07 -13.41
CA GLU A 71 -1.80 13.54 -13.33
C GLU A 71 -2.83 14.48 -13.98
N ARG A 72 -2.73 15.79 -13.73
CA ARG A 72 -3.57 16.79 -14.38
C ARG A 72 -3.48 16.71 -15.90
N ALA A 73 -2.27 16.55 -16.46
CA ALA A 73 -2.09 16.39 -17.90
C ALA A 73 -2.82 15.15 -18.46
N ALA A 74 -2.76 14.02 -17.75
CA ALA A 74 -3.47 12.79 -18.13
C ALA A 74 -5.00 12.96 -18.08
N VAL A 75 -5.52 13.61 -17.03
CA VAL A 75 -6.95 13.90 -16.90
C VAL A 75 -7.42 14.86 -17.99
N GLU A 76 -6.63 15.86 -18.37
CA GLU A 76 -6.98 16.76 -19.48
C GLU A 76 -6.93 16.05 -20.84
N ALA A 77 -6.06 15.06 -21.03
CA ALA A 77 -6.09 14.19 -22.21
C ALA A 77 -7.38 13.36 -22.25
N ALA A 78 -7.76 12.77 -21.13
CA ALA A 78 -9.00 12.01 -21.01
C ALA A 78 -10.25 12.90 -21.23
N ALA A 79 -10.19 14.17 -20.80
CA ALA A 79 -11.25 15.14 -21.06
C ALA A 79 -11.44 15.46 -22.55
N ARG A 80 -10.37 15.42 -23.36
CA ARG A 80 -10.46 15.56 -24.82
C ARG A 80 -11.10 14.33 -25.45
N ALA A 81 -10.75 13.13 -24.98
CA ALA A 81 -11.32 11.87 -25.45
C ALA A 81 -12.84 11.76 -25.26
N LEU A 82 -13.42 12.46 -24.28
CA LEU A 82 -14.89 12.53 -24.11
C LEU A 82 -15.66 13.05 -25.33
N ARG A 83 -15.00 13.74 -26.27
CA ARG A 83 -15.59 14.20 -27.54
C ARG A 83 -15.25 13.30 -28.73
N GLY A 84 -14.37 12.32 -28.52
CA GLY A 84 -13.92 11.38 -29.54
C GLY A 84 -14.88 10.21 -29.73
N THR A 85 -14.42 9.20 -30.45
CA THR A 85 -15.06 7.90 -30.67
C THR A 85 -15.10 7.05 -29.40
N ARG A 86 -15.88 5.96 -29.41
CA ARG A 86 -15.87 4.95 -28.35
C ARG A 86 -14.47 4.43 -28.04
N SER A 87 -13.67 4.13 -29.08
CA SER A 87 -12.30 3.63 -28.91
C SER A 87 -11.43 4.63 -28.15
N GLU A 88 -11.51 5.92 -28.49
CA GLU A 88 -10.72 6.96 -27.80
C GLU A 88 -11.12 7.10 -26.32
N VAL A 89 -12.41 6.92 -26.00
CA VAL A 89 -12.89 6.89 -24.61
C VAL A 89 -12.36 5.66 -23.86
N GLU A 90 -12.40 4.49 -24.48
CA GLU A 90 -11.87 3.25 -23.90
C GLU A 90 -10.34 3.35 -23.68
N ASP A 91 -9.60 3.87 -24.65
CA ASP A 91 -8.15 4.08 -24.56
C ASP A 91 -7.80 5.04 -23.42
N ALA A 92 -8.57 6.12 -23.25
CA ALA A 92 -8.39 7.05 -22.14
C ALA A 92 -8.67 6.38 -20.78
N LEU A 93 -9.71 5.55 -20.68
CA LEU A 93 -10.01 4.77 -19.48
C LEU A 93 -8.88 3.79 -19.16
N PHE A 94 -8.37 3.05 -20.15
CA PHE A 94 -7.26 2.12 -19.95
C PHE A 94 -5.97 2.83 -19.54
N SER A 95 -5.67 3.98 -20.14
CA SER A 95 -4.51 4.80 -19.77
C SER A 95 -4.58 5.25 -18.30
N LEU A 96 -5.77 5.67 -17.85
CA LEU A 96 -6.00 6.03 -16.45
C LEU A 96 -5.90 4.81 -15.53
N VAL A 97 -6.44 3.64 -15.91
CA VAL A 97 -6.29 2.39 -15.14
C VAL A 97 -4.82 2.04 -14.96
N GLN A 98 -4.01 2.08 -16.02
CA GLN A 98 -2.58 1.82 -15.95
C GLN A 98 -1.86 2.77 -14.99
N ARG A 99 -2.16 4.07 -15.09
CA ARG A 99 -1.59 5.08 -14.19
C ARG A 99 -1.97 4.81 -12.73
N TYR A 100 -3.24 4.54 -12.46
CA TYR A 100 -3.70 4.28 -11.09
C TYR A 100 -3.18 2.95 -10.55
N ALA A 101 -3.04 1.92 -11.39
CA ALA A 101 -2.43 0.65 -11.00
C ALA A 101 -0.98 0.85 -10.55
N ALA A 102 -0.20 1.61 -11.31
CA ALA A 102 1.19 1.94 -10.98
C ALA A 102 1.31 2.87 -9.76
N GLU A 103 0.31 3.75 -9.53
CA GLU A 103 0.26 4.58 -8.32
C GLU A 103 -0.04 3.75 -7.07
N VAL A 104 -0.98 2.81 -7.17
CA VAL A 104 -1.44 1.99 -6.04
C VAL A 104 -0.40 0.95 -5.67
N HIS A 105 0.19 0.25 -6.64
CA HIS A 105 1.16 -0.80 -6.35
C HIS A 105 2.51 -0.22 -5.92
N ASN A 106 3.12 -0.83 -4.90
CA ASN A 106 4.50 -0.58 -4.53
C ASN A 106 5.25 -1.90 -4.45
N GLU A 107 6.46 -1.93 -5.02
CA GLU A 107 7.29 -3.13 -5.04
C GLU A 107 7.94 -3.37 -3.67
N PHE A 108 7.71 -4.55 -3.11
CA PHE A 108 8.30 -4.92 -1.84
C PHE A 108 9.80 -5.21 -1.97
N SER A 109 10.59 -4.73 -1.02
CA SER A 109 12.02 -5.02 -0.92
C SER A 109 12.33 -5.82 0.33
N ASP A 110 12.72 -7.09 0.17
CA ASP A 110 13.19 -7.94 1.27
C ASP A 110 14.40 -7.36 1.99
N ARG A 111 15.25 -6.62 1.25
CA ARG A 111 16.41 -5.92 1.83
C ARG A 111 15.97 -4.80 2.77
N THR A 112 15.02 -3.98 2.33
CA THR A 112 14.50 -2.87 3.14
C THR A 112 13.69 -3.40 4.33
N TYR A 113 12.94 -4.49 4.16
CA TYR A 113 12.24 -5.15 5.25
C TYR A 113 13.18 -5.65 6.34
N ARG A 114 14.22 -6.42 5.99
CA ARG A 114 15.23 -6.88 6.96
C ARG A 114 15.95 -5.74 7.66
N PHE A 115 16.18 -4.64 6.96
CA PHE A 115 16.78 -3.45 7.57
C PHE A 115 15.81 -2.77 8.55
N ALA A 116 14.56 -2.57 8.14
CA ALA A 116 13.53 -1.96 8.97
C ALA A 116 13.29 -2.77 10.25
N THR A 117 13.14 -4.11 10.16
CA THR A 117 12.91 -4.96 11.32
C THR A 117 14.08 -5.03 12.29
N ARG A 118 15.32 -4.74 11.83
CA ARG A 118 16.50 -4.60 12.70
C ARG A 118 16.56 -3.25 13.42
N LEU A 119 16.09 -2.18 12.78
CA LEU A 119 16.07 -0.84 13.37
C LEU A 119 14.89 -0.62 14.32
N LEU A 120 13.77 -1.29 14.05
CA LEU A 120 12.50 -1.08 14.74
C LEU A 120 12.59 -1.25 16.26
N PRO A 121 13.28 -2.27 16.82
CA PRO A 121 13.43 -2.43 18.27
C PRO A 121 14.06 -1.18 18.92
N GLY A 122 15.20 -0.71 18.42
CA GLY A 122 15.89 0.46 18.99
C GLY A 122 15.09 1.76 18.87
N MET A 123 14.29 1.91 17.81
CA MET A 123 13.37 3.04 17.66
C MET A 123 12.23 2.96 18.69
N LEU A 124 11.61 1.80 18.83
CA LEU A 124 10.55 1.56 19.82
C LEU A 124 11.08 1.78 21.24
N THR A 125 12.31 1.33 21.52
CA THR A 125 13.01 1.61 22.77
C THR A 125 13.06 3.09 23.06
N ARG A 126 13.61 3.88 22.13
CA ARG A 126 13.76 5.32 22.31
C ARG A 126 12.43 6.06 22.45
N LEU A 127 11.40 5.66 21.70
CA LEU A 127 10.08 6.29 21.76
C LEU A 127 9.34 6.01 23.07
N LEU A 128 9.42 4.77 23.56
CA LEU A 128 8.74 4.35 24.80
C LEU A 128 9.49 4.77 26.07
N THR A 129 10.79 5.06 25.98
CA THR A 129 11.61 5.61 27.09
C THR A 129 11.59 7.15 27.16
N ALA A 130 11.10 7.85 26.14
CA ALA A 130 11.05 9.31 26.11
C ALA A 130 10.16 9.94 27.20
N THR A 131 9.47 9.12 28.02
CA THR A 131 8.74 9.53 29.22
C THR A 131 9.60 9.75 30.48
N GLY A 132 10.92 9.46 30.47
CA GLY A 132 11.77 9.71 31.65
C GLY A 132 13.29 9.74 31.39
N PRO A 133 14.01 10.85 31.62
CA PRO A 133 15.47 10.92 31.43
C PRO A 133 16.28 10.04 32.40
N ARG A 134 15.70 9.67 33.56
CA ARG A 134 16.37 8.88 34.61
C ARG A 134 16.39 7.38 34.33
N GLU A 135 15.54 6.88 33.42
CA GLU A 135 15.46 5.46 33.06
C GLU A 135 16.54 5.04 32.03
N LEU A 136 17.24 6.00 31.43
CA LEU A 136 18.36 5.74 30.51
C LEU A 136 19.68 5.41 31.22
N LEU A 137 19.81 5.71 32.51
CA LEU A 137 21.05 5.55 33.28
C LEU A 137 21.07 4.32 34.21
N GLY A 138 19.91 3.70 34.46
CA GLY A 138 19.80 2.39 35.11
C GLY A 138 19.49 1.34 34.06
N GLY A 139 20.38 0.37 33.89
CA GLY A 139 20.39 -0.57 32.75
C GLY A 139 19.12 -1.37 32.48
N ASP A 140 19.09 -1.92 31.26
CA ASP A 140 18.16 -2.93 30.73
C ASP A 140 16.69 -2.55 30.52
N PHE A 141 16.41 -1.32 30.06
CA PHE A 141 15.10 -1.04 29.46
C PHE A 141 15.08 -1.45 27.98
N ASP A 142 14.52 -2.63 27.70
CA ASP A 142 14.18 -3.08 26.35
C ASP A 142 12.66 -3.02 26.13
N PRO A 143 12.08 -1.92 25.63
CA PRO A 143 10.66 -1.83 25.27
C PRO A 143 10.18 -2.88 24.28
N ALA A 144 11.08 -3.47 23.49
CA ALA A 144 10.75 -4.62 22.66
C ALA A 144 10.43 -5.87 23.49
N SER A 145 10.93 -5.96 24.74
CA SER A 145 10.62 -7.01 25.73
C SER A 145 9.24 -6.87 26.38
N HIS A 146 8.62 -5.68 26.30
CA HIS A 146 7.26 -5.45 26.79
C HIS A 146 6.18 -5.76 25.74
N LEU A 147 6.56 -5.96 24.47
CA LEU A 147 5.64 -6.46 23.45
C LEU A 147 5.52 -7.99 23.59
N VAL A 148 4.43 -8.44 24.20
CA VAL A 148 4.14 -9.87 24.33
C VAL A 148 3.23 -10.31 23.18
N VAL A 149 3.77 -11.15 22.30
CA VAL A 149 2.99 -11.77 21.21
C VAL A 149 2.48 -13.13 21.69
N GLN A 150 1.16 -13.31 21.75
CA GLN A 150 0.51 -14.52 22.27
C GLN A 150 -0.52 -15.07 21.28
N GLY A 151 -0.87 -16.35 21.44
CA GLY A 151 -1.85 -17.06 20.61
C GLY A 151 -1.27 -18.33 19.98
N PRO A 152 -2.02 -19.01 19.10
CA PRO A 152 -1.60 -20.25 18.46
C PRO A 152 -0.61 -19.99 17.30
N LEU A 153 0.54 -19.38 17.60
CA LEU A 153 1.48 -18.87 16.60
C LEU A 153 1.98 -19.95 15.63
N ASP A 154 2.28 -21.15 16.11
CA ASP A 154 2.74 -22.25 15.25
C ASP A 154 1.66 -22.69 14.25
N ARG A 155 0.39 -22.69 14.68
CA ARG A 155 -0.74 -22.96 13.79
C ARG A 155 -0.88 -21.87 12.75
N ILE A 156 -0.77 -20.60 13.14
CA ILE A 156 -0.87 -19.46 12.22
C ILE A 156 0.28 -19.49 11.20
N ARG A 157 1.52 -19.80 11.64
CA ARG A 157 2.67 -20.01 10.75
C ARG A 157 2.39 -21.10 9.72
N THR A 158 1.93 -22.27 10.18
CA THR A 158 1.60 -23.39 9.28
C THR A 158 0.51 -22.99 8.27
N LEU A 159 -0.51 -22.26 8.71
CA LEU A 159 -1.55 -21.76 7.80
C LEU A 159 -1.00 -20.76 6.79
N SER A 160 -0.06 -19.90 7.19
CA SER A 160 0.55 -18.88 6.32
C SER A 160 1.30 -19.45 5.11
N GLU A 161 1.68 -20.72 5.15
CA GLU A 161 2.41 -21.38 4.06
C GLU A 161 1.51 -21.67 2.85
N ASN A 162 0.20 -21.88 3.06
CA ASN A 162 -0.71 -22.35 2.01
C ASN A 162 -2.08 -21.65 1.99
N HIS A 163 -2.32 -20.68 2.88
CA HIS A 163 -3.58 -19.96 2.97
C HIS A 163 -3.35 -18.46 3.03
N THR A 164 -4.27 -17.69 2.44
CA THR A 164 -4.29 -16.24 2.58
C THR A 164 -4.67 -15.86 4.01
N LEU A 165 -3.77 -15.16 4.70
CA LEU A 165 -4.03 -14.63 6.03
C LEU A 165 -4.52 -13.18 5.93
N VAL A 166 -5.68 -12.91 6.52
CA VAL A 166 -6.22 -11.56 6.66
C VAL A 166 -6.11 -11.14 8.12
N LEU A 167 -5.29 -10.12 8.39
CA LEU A 167 -5.14 -9.54 9.71
C LEU A 167 -6.11 -8.37 9.90
N ALA A 168 -6.93 -8.42 10.94
CA ALA A 168 -7.92 -7.39 11.27
C ALA A 168 -7.58 -6.76 12.63
N PRO A 169 -6.62 -5.82 12.69
CA PRO A 169 -6.22 -5.19 13.95
C PRO A 169 -7.26 -4.17 14.44
N THR A 170 -7.32 -3.95 15.74
CA THR A 170 -8.02 -2.82 16.37
C THR A 170 -7.11 -1.58 16.36
N HIS A 171 -7.65 -0.39 16.09
CA HIS A 171 -6.87 0.85 16.03
C HIS A 171 -7.00 1.66 17.33
N LEU A 172 -5.92 1.72 18.10
CA LEU A 172 -5.75 2.51 19.31
C LEU A 172 -4.92 3.79 19.03
N SER A 173 -3.84 3.70 18.24
CA SER A 173 -2.88 4.81 18.07
C SER A 173 -2.05 4.74 16.78
N ASN A 174 -1.35 5.83 16.45
CA ASN A 174 -0.38 5.85 15.34
C ASN A 174 0.82 4.88 15.56
N LEU A 175 1.04 4.44 16.80
CA LEU A 175 2.12 3.53 17.17
C LEU A 175 1.74 2.06 16.90
N ASP A 176 0.48 1.78 16.58
CA ASP A 176 0.00 0.43 16.30
C ASP A 176 0.64 -0.16 15.05
N SER A 177 0.85 0.65 14.00
CA SER A 177 1.46 0.19 12.74
C SER A 177 2.88 -0.35 12.94
N PRO A 178 3.83 0.38 13.57
CA PRO A 178 5.16 -0.16 13.85
C PRO A 178 5.13 -1.32 14.87
N LEU A 179 4.28 -1.28 15.90
CA LEU A 179 4.18 -2.41 16.83
C LEU A 179 3.64 -3.68 16.17
N LEU A 180 2.61 -3.56 15.33
CA LEU A 180 2.03 -4.68 14.61
C LEU A 180 3.07 -5.29 13.66
N GLY A 181 3.79 -4.45 12.91
CA GLY A 181 4.88 -4.89 12.05
C GLY A 181 5.97 -5.63 12.84
N TYR A 182 6.32 -5.14 14.03
CA TYR A 182 7.27 -5.81 14.92
C TYR A 182 6.73 -7.12 15.50
N GLY A 183 5.45 -7.15 15.89
CA GLY A 183 4.78 -8.35 16.39
C GLY A 183 4.68 -9.46 15.35
N ILE A 184 4.35 -9.12 14.09
CA ILE A 184 4.37 -10.05 12.95
C ILE A 184 5.78 -10.65 12.76
N TYR A 185 6.81 -9.80 12.82
CA TYR A 185 8.20 -10.23 12.72
C TYR A 185 8.60 -11.17 13.87
N GLN A 186 8.29 -10.82 15.12
CA GLN A 186 8.54 -11.69 16.28
C GLN A 186 7.75 -13.00 16.21
N ALA A 187 6.53 -12.95 15.66
CA ALA A 187 5.72 -14.11 15.40
C ALA A 187 6.30 -15.00 14.29
N GLY A 188 7.35 -14.61 13.57
CA GLY A 188 7.92 -15.38 12.47
C GLY A 188 6.96 -15.53 11.28
N LEU A 189 6.00 -14.60 11.15
CA LEU A 189 5.05 -14.58 10.06
C LEU A 189 5.62 -13.80 8.86
N PRO A 190 5.20 -14.12 7.63
CA PRO A 190 5.57 -13.33 6.47
C PRO A 190 5.05 -11.88 6.60
N PRO A 191 5.70 -10.91 5.94
CA PRO A 191 5.21 -9.54 5.90
C PRO A 191 3.85 -9.46 5.22
N PHE A 192 2.96 -8.64 5.77
CA PHE A 192 1.60 -8.45 5.26
C PHE A 192 1.54 -7.27 4.29
N ILE A 193 0.59 -7.34 3.36
CA ILE A 193 0.21 -6.21 2.52
C ILE A 193 -0.79 -5.34 3.28
N TYR A 194 -0.61 -4.02 3.24
CA TYR A 194 -1.51 -3.09 3.92
C TYR A 194 -1.73 -1.81 3.12
N GLY A 195 -2.89 -1.18 3.28
CA GLY A 195 -3.19 0.10 2.63
C GLY A 195 -2.57 1.26 3.40
N ALA A 196 -1.86 2.15 2.71
CA ALA A 196 -1.30 3.35 3.29
C ALA A 196 -1.78 4.62 2.58
N GLY A 197 -2.22 5.61 3.37
CA GLY A 197 -2.61 6.91 2.83
C GLY A 197 -1.43 7.65 2.21
N LEU A 198 -1.67 8.34 1.08
CA LEU A 198 -0.65 9.12 0.39
C LEU A 198 0.06 10.17 1.29
N ASN A 199 -0.60 10.62 2.36
CA ASN A 199 -0.02 11.56 3.34
C ASN A 199 1.19 10.98 4.09
N LEU A 200 1.33 9.66 4.20
CA LEU A 200 2.48 9.01 4.83
C LEU A 200 3.73 9.05 3.94
N PHE A 201 3.59 9.38 2.65
CA PHE A 201 4.71 9.50 1.69
C PHE A 201 5.29 10.92 1.63
N THR A 202 4.89 11.81 2.54
CA THR A 202 5.33 13.22 2.53
C THR A 202 6.74 13.41 3.09
N SER A 203 7.19 12.56 4.01
CA SER A 203 8.58 12.52 4.48
C SER A 203 9.40 11.59 3.61
N PRO A 204 10.57 12.01 3.08
CA PRO A 204 11.42 11.16 2.23
C PRO A 204 11.80 9.82 2.89
N ALA A 205 12.06 9.84 4.20
CA ALA A 205 12.37 8.62 4.95
C ALA A 205 11.17 7.68 5.02
N MET A 206 9.99 8.21 5.35
CA MET A 206 8.77 7.40 5.43
C MET A 206 8.34 6.88 4.06
N ALA A 207 8.43 7.71 3.02
CA ALA A 207 8.20 7.30 1.64
C ALA A 207 9.12 6.15 1.21
N PHE A 208 10.41 6.21 1.57
CA PHE A 208 11.37 5.15 1.27
C PHE A 208 10.96 3.80 1.86
N PHE A 209 10.56 3.79 3.14
CA PHE A 209 10.14 2.56 3.81
C PHE A 209 8.78 2.07 3.32
N MET A 210 7.76 2.93 3.28
CA MET A 210 6.39 2.53 2.93
C MET A 210 6.29 1.97 1.51
N SER A 211 7.00 2.58 0.54
CA SER A 211 7.07 2.07 -0.84
C SER A 211 7.79 0.73 -0.99
N ARG A 212 8.38 0.19 0.10
CA ARG A 212 9.24 -1.01 0.07
C ARG A 212 8.84 -2.07 1.09
N LEU A 213 7.92 -1.77 2.00
CA LEU A 213 7.51 -2.66 3.10
C LEU A 213 6.12 -3.28 2.90
N GLY A 214 5.57 -3.23 1.68
CA GLY A 214 4.30 -3.89 1.34
C GLY A 214 3.07 -3.01 1.53
N ALA A 215 3.26 -1.70 1.70
CA ALA A 215 2.17 -0.77 1.69
C ALA A 215 1.71 -0.53 0.24
N TYR A 216 0.44 -0.68 -0.08
CA TYR A 216 -0.11 -0.13 -1.33
C TYR A 216 -0.68 1.26 -1.08
N THR A 217 -0.52 2.15 -2.06
CA THR A 217 -0.87 3.56 -1.92
C THR A 217 -2.38 3.76 -2.10
N VAL A 218 -2.99 4.51 -1.19
CA VAL A 218 -4.38 4.95 -1.29
C VAL A 218 -4.44 6.47 -1.24
N ASP A 219 -4.74 7.09 -2.37
CA ASP A 219 -5.04 8.51 -2.47
C ASP A 219 -6.54 8.76 -2.19
N ARG A 220 -6.87 8.96 -0.92
CA ARG A 220 -8.23 9.28 -0.47
C ARG A 220 -8.82 10.56 -1.06
N ARG A 221 -8.01 11.39 -1.73
CA ARG A 221 -8.48 12.61 -2.42
C ARG A 221 -9.24 12.24 -3.70
N LYS A 222 -8.89 11.11 -4.33
CA LYS A 222 -9.54 10.57 -5.54
C LYS A 222 -10.82 9.84 -5.16
N LYS A 223 -11.98 10.41 -5.54
CA LYS A 223 -13.31 9.91 -5.12
C LYS A 223 -14.13 9.28 -6.24
N HIS A 224 -13.65 9.35 -7.48
CA HIS A 224 -14.36 8.90 -8.67
C HIS A 224 -14.43 7.37 -8.78
N ALA A 225 -15.41 6.89 -9.54
CA ALA A 225 -15.71 5.47 -9.65
C ALA A 225 -14.56 4.65 -10.23
N LEU A 226 -13.86 5.20 -11.24
CA LEU A 226 -12.72 4.51 -11.88
C LEU A 226 -11.60 4.17 -10.88
N TYR A 227 -11.15 5.14 -10.07
CA TYR A 227 -10.08 4.89 -9.08
C TYR A 227 -10.50 3.88 -8.02
N LYS A 228 -11.75 3.98 -7.53
CA LYS A 228 -12.31 2.99 -6.59
C LYS A 228 -12.35 1.58 -7.19
N SER A 229 -12.66 1.48 -8.48
CA SER A 229 -12.68 0.19 -9.18
C SER A 229 -11.27 -0.40 -9.31
N VAL A 230 -10.25 0.43 -9.57
CA VAL A 230 -8.84 0.03 -9.58
C VAL A 230 -8.39 -0.46 -8.20
N LEU A 231 -8.74 0.26 -7.12
CA LEU A 231 -8.46 -0.18 -5.75
C LEU A 231 -9.12 -1.53 -5.43
N LYS A 232 -10.37 -1.73 -5.86
CA LYS A 232 -11.07 -3.00 -5.68
C LYS A 232 -10.37 -4.13 -6.43
N ASP A 233 -10.00 -3.90 -7.69
CA ASP A 233 -9.29 -4.88 -8.51
C ASP A 233 -7.92 -5.22 -7.93
N TYR A 234 -7.20 -4.21 -7.45
CA TYR A 234 -5.94 -4.39 -6.75
C TYR A 234 -6.11 -5.25 -5.50
N SER A 235 -7.11 -4.99 -4.66
CA SER A 235 -7.36 -5.80 -3.47
C SER A 235 -7.68 -7.25 -3.81
N VAL A 236 -8.49 -7.50 -4.85
CA VAL A 236 -8.79 -8.87 -5.31
C VAL A 236 -7.52 -9.56 -5.81
N GLU A 237 -6.70 -8.86 -6.58
CA GLU A 237 -5.43 -9.39 -7.10
C GLU A 237 -4.41 -9.66 -5.99
N ALA A 238 -4.34 -8.79 -4.97
CA ALA A 238 -3.44 -8.93 -3.84
C ALA A 238 -3.85 -10.06 -2.87
N ILE A 239 -5.15 -10.35 -2.75
CA ILE A 239 -5.69 -11.42 -1.89
C ILE A 239 -5.66 -12.78 -2.60
N GLY A 240 -5.91 -12.79 -3.92
CA GLY A 240 -6.03 -14.02 -4.71
C GLY A 240 -4.72 -14.62 -5.21
N ARG A 241 -3.58 -14.02 -4.86
CA ARG A 241 -2.22 -14.53 -5.14
C ARG A 241 -1.64 -15.20 -3.90
#